data_AF-A0A6B1AFJ2-F1
#
_entry.id   AF-A0A6B1AFJ2-F1
#
_cell.length_a   1.000
_cell.length_b   1.000
_cell.length_c   1.000
_cell.angle_alpha   90.00
_cell.angle_beta   90.00
_cell.angle_gamma   90.00
#
_symmetry.space_group_name_H-M   'P 1'
#
loop_
_entity.id
_entity.type
_entity.pdbx_description
1 polymer ?
#
loop_
_entity_poly.entity_id
_entity_poly.type
_entity_poly.pdbx_seq_one_letter_code
_entity_poly.pdbx_strand_id
1 'polypeptide(L)'
;MMLRNILAAVVGYIAIVAVLFALSSLLWLMLGASGSFQPGTWEVASGWILGSIGIGFVGAYIGGRVCARVAHDAKGVLILIGLLLVLSVVSVLIPVEAATGPRPDDVGMLEATMSANQPTWLNWLNPVIGVVGVWLGSRKLRA
;
A
#
# COMPACT_ATOMS: atom_id res chain seq x y z
N MET A 1 -24.64 5.21 -14.62
CA MET A 1 -23.38 5.99 -14.48
C MET A 1 -22.70 5.73 -13.15
N MET A 2 -23.39 5.91 -12.00
CA MET A 2 -22.77 5.71 -10.67
C MET A 2 -22.29 4.28 -10.40
N LEU A 3 -23.06 3.26 -10.76
CA LEU A 3 -22.64 1.86 -10.61
C LEU A 3 -21.31 1.57 -11.34
N ARG A 4 -21.15 2.10 -12.56
CA ARG A 4 -19.90 1.97 -13.33
C ARG A 4 -18.72 2.63 -12.64
N ASN A 5 -18.93 3.79 -12.00
CA ASN A 5 -17.88 4.47 -11.23
C ASN A 5 -17.49 3.70 -9.96
N ILE A 6 -18.45 3.09 -9.26
CA ILE A 6 -18.18 2.23 -8.11
C ILE A 6 -17.38 1.00 -8.54
N LEU A 7 -17.83 0.31 -9.60
CA LEU A 7 -17.11 -0.85 -10.14
C LEU A 7 -15.69 -0.46 -10.60
N ALA A 8 -15.52 0.70 -11.22
CA ALA A 8 -14.20 1.19 -11.60
C ALA A 8 -13.29 1.43 -10.39
N ALA A 9 -13.82 1.94 -9.28
CA ALA A 9 -13.07 2.09 -8.03
C ALA A 9 -12.66 0.73 -7.45
N VAL A 10 -13.58 -0.24 -7.43
CA VAL A 10 -13.29 -1.62 -6.98
C VAL A 10 -12.19 -2.25 -7.83
N VAL A 11 -12.30 -2.19 -9.16
CA VAL A 11 -11.28 -2.74 -10.08
C VAL A 11 -9.94 -2.02 -9.90
N GLY A 12 -9.95 -0.69 -9.71
CA GLY A 12 -8.76 0.08 -9.38
C GLY A 12 -8.11 -0.37 -8.09
N TYR A 13 -8.88 -0.58 -7.02
CA TYR A 13 -8.41 -1.08 -5.74
C TYR A 13 -7.81 -2.49 -5.85
N ILE A 14 -8.47 -3.40 -6.56
CA ILE A 14 -7.94 -4.75 -6.82
C ILE A 14 -6.59 -4.68 -7.53
N ALA A 15 -6.43 -3.77 -8.50
CA ALA A 15 -5.16 -3.57 -9.18
C ALA A 15 -4.06 -3.05 -8.22
N ILE A 16 -4.39 -2.15 -7.28
CA ILE A 16 -3.45 -1.69 -6.25
C ILE A 16 -2.98 -2.89 -5.42
N VAL A 17 -3.92 -3.67 -4.88
CA VAL A 17 -3.62 -4.83 -4.03
C VAL A 17 -2.75 -5.84 -4.77
N ALA A 18 -3.08 -6.16 -6.02
CA ALA A 18 -2.30 -7.10 -6.82
C ALA A 18 -0.84 -6.62 -7.03
N VAL A 19 -0.65 -5.33 -7.31
CA VAL A 19 0.69 -4.74 -7.49
C VAL A 19 1.46 -4.73 -6.17
N LEU A 20 0.83 -4.30 -5.08
CA LEU A 20 1.44 -4.30 -3.75
C LEU A 20 1.90 -5.72 -3.36
N PHE A 21 1.04 -6.71 -3.55
CA PHE A 21 1.34 -8.11 -3.22
C PHE A 21 2.51 -8.62 -4.06
N ALA A 22 2.48 -8.42 -5.38
CA ALA A 22 3.54 -8.89 -6.27
C ALA A 22 4.89 -8.23 -5.97
N LEU A 23 4.92 -6.90 -5.88
CA LEU A 23 6.18 -6.17 -5.68
C LEU A 23 6.74 -6.33 -4.27
N SER A 24 5.90 -6.41 -3.24
CA SER A 24 6.37 -6.64 -1.87
C SER A 24 6.91 -8.06 -1.71
N SER A 25 6.29 -9.05 -2.37
CA SER A 25 6.82 -10.42 -2.41
C SER A 25 8.18 -10.47 -3.11
N LEU A 26 8.34 -9.76 -4.22
CA LEU A 26 9.63 -9.66 -4.91
C LEU A 26 10.68 -8.96 -4.05
N LEU A 27 10.32 -7.87 -3.38
CA LEU A 27 11.23 -7.17 -2.47
C LEU A 27 11.67 -8.08 -1.32
N TRP A 28 10.73 -8.85 -0.75
CA TRP A 28 11.02 -9.85 0.27
C TRP A 28 11.99 -10.93 -0.23
N LEU A 29 11.77 -11.47 -1.43
CA LEU A 29 12.66 -12.48 -2.02
C LEU A 29 14.07 -11.94 -2.30
N MET A 30 14.20 -10.64 -2.56
CA MET A 30 15.50 -9.98 -2.78
C MET A 30 16.23 -9.67 -1.48
N LEU A 31 15.53 -9.17 -0.47
CA LEU A 31 16.13 -8.71 0.79
C LEU A 31 16.21 -9.79 1.87
N GLY A 32 15.28 -10.75 1.85
CA GLY A 32 15.05 -11.70 2.93
C GLY A 32 14.71 -11.01 4.25
N ALA A 33 14.74 -11.78 5.34
CA ALA A 33 14.48 -11.26 6.68
C ALA A 33 15.59 -10.29 7.15
N SER A 34 16.85 -10.57 6.83
CA SER A 34 18.01 -9.76 7.23
C SER A 34 18.06 -8.38 6.57
N GLY A 35 17.62 -8.25 5.31
CA GLY A 35 17.52 -6.96 4.64
C GLY A 35 16.22 -6.20 4.94
N SER A 36 15.21 -6.88 5.47
CA SER A 36 13.89 -6.29 5.74
C SER A 36 13.75 -5.73 7.16
N PHE A 37 14.56 -6.23 8.11
CA PHE A 37 14.51 -5.85 9.52
C PHE A 37 15.88 -5.47 10.07
N GLN A 38 15.89 -4.65 11.12
CA GLN A 38 17.10 -4.43 11.90
C GLN A 38 17.54 -5.75 12.58
N PRO A 39 18.86 -6.00 12.75
CA PRO A 39 19.36 -7.25 13.33
C PRO A 39 18.74 -7.55 14.70
N GLY A 40 18.19 -8.76 14.87
CA GLY A 40 17.61 -9.23 16.13
C GLY A 40 16.31 -8.55 16.58
N THR A 41 15.75 -7.62 15.78
CA THR A 41 14.52 -6.90 16.14
C THR A 41 13.44 -7.05 15.08
N TRP A 42 12.20 -6.73 15.46
CA TRP A 42 11.05 -6.62 14.56
C TRP A 42 10.92 -5.24 13.90
N GLU A 43 11.86 -4.33 14.12
CA GLU A 43 11.87 -3.01 13.49
C GLU A 43 12.26 -3.14 12.02
N VAL A 44 11.43 -2.58 11.13
CA VAL A 44 11.71 -2.61 9.70
C VAL A 44 12.94 -1.79 9.36
N ALA A 45 13.81 -2.34 8.51
CA ALA A 45 15.01 -1.66 8.05
C ALA A 45 14.69 -0.56 7.03
N SER A 46 15.57 0.44 6.91
CA SER A 46 15.41 1.56 5.97
C SER A 46 15.25 1.10 4.52
N GLY A 47 15.91 0.00 4.12
CA GLY A 47 15.78 -0.60 2.79
C GLY A 47 14.34 -1.05 2.50
N TRP A 48 13.70 -1.72 3.45
CA TRP A 48 12.30 -2.13 3.34
C TRP A 48 11.35 -0.93 3.31
N ILE A 49 11.59 0.08 4.14
CA ILE A 49 10.77 1.29 4.19
C ILE A 49 10.80 2.01 2.84
N LEU A 50 12.00 2.27 2.29
CA LEU A 50 12.15 2.94 1.00
C LEU A 50 11.52 2.13 -0.15
N GLY A 51 11.72 0.81 -0.15
CA GLY A 51 11.08 -0.08 -1.11
C GLY A 51 9.56 -0.02 -1.03
N SER A 52 9.01 -0.08 0.19
CA SER A 52 7.57 -0.03 0.45
C SER A 52 6.93 1.30 0.03
N ILE A 53 7.62 2.43 0.23
CA ILE A 53 7.17 3.75 -0.27
C ILE A 53 7.08 3.75 -1.80
N GLY A 54 8.12 3.26 -2.48
CA GLY A 54 8.14 3.17 -3.95
C GLY A 54 7.05 2.25 -4.48
N ILE A 55 6.89 1.07 -3.88
CA ILE A 55 5.87 0.08 -4.22
C ILE A 55 4.47 0.66 -3.99
N GLY A 56 4.25 1.35 -2.87
CA GLY A 56 3.00 2.04 -2.56
C GLY A 56 2.60 3.04 -3.63
N PHE A 57 3.57 3.86 -4.07
CA PHE A 57 3.34 4.85 -5.12
C PHE A 57 3.03 4.19 -6.47
N VAL A 58 3.80 3.17 -6.87
CA VAL A 58 3.58 2.44 -8.12
C VAL A 58 2.22 1.75 -8.13
N GLY A 59 1.85 1.10 -7.02
CA GLY A 59 0.53 0.47 -6.84
C GLY A 59 -0.59 1.48 -6.99
N ALA A 60 -0.55 2.59 -6.25
CA ALA A 60 -1.54 3.66 -6.32
C ALA A 60 -1.64 4.27 -7.72
N TYR A 61 -0.51 4.52 -8.38
CA TYR A 61 -0.48 5.02 -9.76
C TYR A 61 -1.14 4.07 -10.74
N ILE A 62 -0.82 2.77 -10.70
CA ILE A 62 -1.43 1.76 -11.56
C ILE A 62 -2.93 1.63 -11.25
N GLY A 63 -3.32 1.61 -9.99
CA GLY A 63 -4.72 1.61 -9.56
C GLY A 63 -5.53 2.76 -10.12
N GLY A 64 -5.01 3.99 -10.00
CA GLY A 64 -5.63 5.18 -10.59
C GLY A 64 -5.73 5.11 -12.11
N ARG A 65 -4.70 4.58 -12.78
CA ARG A 65 -4.69 4.34 -14.23
C ARG A 65 -5.74 3.32 -14.66
N VAL A 66 -5.94 2.26 -13.89
CA VAL A 66 -6.94 1.22 -14.17
C VAL A 66 -8.35 1.76 -13.92
N CYS A 67 -8.57 2.38 -12.76
CA CYS A 67 -9.85 3.02 -12.42
C CYS A 67 -10.28 4.02 -13.51
N ALA A 68 -9.38 4.90 -13.93
CA ALA A 68 -9.69 5.91 -14.93
C ALA A 68 -10.01 5.35 -16.33
N ARG A 69 -9.60 4.12 -16.66
CA ARG A 69 -9.98 3.46 -17.91
C ARG A 69 -11.39 2.87 -17.86
N VAL A 70 -11.84 2.47 -16.68
CA VAL A 70 -13.14 1.81 -16.50
C VAL A 70 -14.23 2.82 -16.13
N ALA A 71 -13.89 3.87 -15.38
CA ALA A 71 -14.82 4.86 -14.88
C ALA A 71 -15.53 5.63 -16.01
N HIS A 72 -16.73 6.11 -15.70
CA HIS A 72 -17.50 6.98 -16.59
C HIS A 72 -16.99 8.42 -16.56
N ASP A 73 -16.66 8.93 -15.37
CA ASP A 73 -16.21 10.29 -15.12
C ASP A 73 -15.28 10.36 -13.90
N ALA A 74 -14.80 11.57 -13.58
CA ALA A 74 -13.87 11.81 -12.46
C ALA A 74 -14.38 11.33 -11.09
N LYS A 75 -15.71 11.16 -10.90
CA LYS A 75 -16.25 10.70 -9.62
C LYS A 75 -15.80 9.28 -9.28
N GLY A 76 -15.57 8.40 -10.27
CA GLY A 76 -15.03 7.06 -10.03
C GLY A 76 -13.66 7.09 -9.35
N VAL A 77 -12.80 8.02 -9.77
CA VAL A 77 -11.48 8.24 -9.18
C VAL A 77 -11.60 8.84 -7.78
N LEU A 78 -12.52 9.80 -7.58
CA LEU A 78 -12.77 10.37 -6.26
C LEU A 78 -13.29 9.33 -5.26
N ILE A 79 -14.13 8.38 -5.71
CA ILE A 79 -14.57 7.25 -4.88
C ILE A 79 -13.38 6.38 -4.47
N LEU A 80 -12.47 6.07 -5.41
CA LEU A 80 -11.26 5.30 -5.09
C LEU A 80 -10.36 6.05 -4.09
N ILE A 81 -10.14 7.35 -4.30
CA ILE A 81 -9.38 8.20 -3.37
C ILE A 81 -10.04 8.20 -1.99
N GLY A 82 -11.36 8.40 -1.92
CA GLY A 82 -12.12 8.36 -0.67
C GLY A 82 -12.00 7.01 0.03
N LEU A 83 -12.09 5.90 -0.71
CA LEU A 83 -11.91 4.56 -0.19
C LEU A 83 -10.51 4.40 0.44
N LEU A 84 -9.44 4.78 -0.26
CA LEU A 84 -8.08 4.66 0.27
C LEU A 84 -7.86 5.54 1.51
N LEU A 85 -8.42 6.74 1.54
CA LEU A 85 -8.36 7.62 2.71
C LEU A 85 -9.06 6.99 3.91
N VAL A 86 -10.28 6.47 3.73
CA VAL A 86 -11.02 5.79 4.81
C VAL A 86 -10.23 4.59 5.33
N LEU A 87 -9.74 3.71 4.44
CA LEU A 87 -8.95 2.54 4.85
C LEU A 87 -7.67 2.94 5.59
N SER A 88 -6.99 4.00 5.15
CA SER A 88 -5.76 4.48 5.80
C SER A 88 -6.04 5.06 7.18
N VAL A 89 -7.10 5.87 7.33
CA VAL A 89 -7.49 6.43 8.63
C VAL A 89 -7.89 5.31 9.59
N VAL A 90 -8.69 4.34 9.14
CA VAL A 90 -9.04 3.17 9.94
C VAL A 90 -7.79 2.41 10.38
N SER A 91 -6.83 2.21 9.48
CA SER A 91 -5.56 1.53 9.81
C SER A 91 -4.71 2.29 10.84
N VAL A 92 -4.79 3.62 10.90
CA VAL A 92 -4.08 4.43 11.90
C VAL A 92 -4.76 4.33 13.28
N LEU A 93 -6.09 4.24 13.28
CA LEU A 93 -6.89 4.24 14.52
C LEU A 93 -6.95 2.87 15.21
N ILE A 94 -6.64 1.79 14.49
CA ILE A 94 -6.59 0.44 15.05
C ILE A 94 -5.15 0.16 15.49
N PRO A 95 -4.85 0.13 16.80
CA PRO A 95 -3.52 -0.20 17.28
C PRO A 95 -3.22 -1.66 16.91
N VAL A 96 -2.08 -1.88 16.26
CA VAL A 96 -1.52 -3.22 16.05
C VAL A 96 -0.56 -3.48 17.21
N GLU A 97 -0.76 -4.59 17.92
CA GLU A 97 0.16 -5.00 18.97
C GLU A 97 1.54 -5.27 18.35
N ALA A 98 2.55 -4.57 18.86
CA ALA A 98 3.92 -4.76 18.43
C ALA A 98 4.40 -6.14 18.90
N ALA A 99 5.05 -6.89 18.00
CA ALA A 99 5.71 -8.11 18.42
C ALA A 99 6.80 -7.80 19.44
N THR A 100 6.82 -8.58 20.52
CA THR A 100 7.78 -8.43 21.62
C THR A 100 8.81 -9.56 21.57
N GLY A 101 10.02 -9.27 22.05
CA GLY A 101 11.12 -10.22 22.07
C GLY A 101 12.01 -10.19 20.82
N PRO A 102 13.10 -10.97 20.82
CA PRO A 102 14.05 -11.02 19.73
C PRO A 102 13.42 -11.67 18.49
N ARG A 103 13.69 -11.09 17.31
CA ARG A 103 13.26 -11.67 16.04
C ARG A 103 14.17 -12.87 15.68
N PRO A 104 13.62 -14.04 15.31
CA PRO A 104 14.40 -15.15 14.76
C PRO A 104 15.10 -14.76 13.44
N ASP A 105 16.27 -15.34 13.18
CA ASP A 105 17.04 -15.01 11.96
C ASP A 105 16.32 -15.45 10.68
N ASP A 106 15.67 -16.61 10.72
CA ASP A 106 14.86 -17.16 9.63
C ASP A 106 13.37 -17.03 9.99
N VAL A 107 12.70 -16.08 9.35
CA VAL A 107 11.26 -15.83 9.51
C VAL A 107 10.60 -15.82 8.14
N GLY A 108 9.42 -16.42 8.04
CA GLY A 108 8.64 -16.39 6.80
C GLY A 108 7.99 -15.03 6.56
N MET A 109 7.66 -14.71 5.31
CA MET A 109 7.01 -13.44 4.95
C MET A 109 5.70 -13.18 5.70
N LEU A 110 4.91 -14.24 5.95
CA LEU A 110 3.64 -14.13 6.67
C LEU A 110 3.87 -13.73 8.12
N GLU A 111 4.76 -14.43 8.83
CA GLU A 111 5.13 -14.12 10.21
C GLU A 111 5.74 -12.72 10.33
N ALA A 112 6.63 -12.37 9.39
CA ALA A 112 7.22 -11.05 9.28
C ALA A 112 6.17 -9.95 9.12
N THR A 113 5.17 -10.16 8.28
CA THR A 113 4.09 -9.16 8.06
C THR A 113 3.24 -8.97 9.31
N MET A 114 2.97 -10.04 10.05
CA MET A 114 2.16 -9.99 11.28
C MET A 114 2.93 -9.38 12.46
N SER A 115 4.25 -9.46 12.44
CA SER A 115 5.11 -9.08 13.58
C SER A 115 5.88 -7.78 13.35
N ALA A 116 5.82 -7.21 12.14
CA ALA A 116 6.63 -6.04 11.79
C ALA A 116 6.23 -4.78 12.57
N ASN A 117 7.23 -4.15 13.19
CA ASN A 117 7.08 -2.85 13.84
C ASN A 117 7.44 -1.76 12.84
N GLN A 118 6.41 -1.11 12.31
CA GLN A 118 6.58 0.02 11.38
C GLN A 118 6.65 1.37 12.11
N PRO A 119 7.46 2.31 11.63
CA PRO A 119 7.45 3.67 12.16
C PRO A 119 6.07 4.31 12.03
N THR A 120 5.56 4.91 13.11
CA THR A 120 4.21 5.51 13.14
C THR A 120 4.01 6.62 12.10
N TRP A 121 5.07 7.34 11.74
CA TRP A 121 5.01 8.37 10.69
C TRP A 121 4.72 7.78 9.30
N LEU A 122 5.11 6.52 9.04
CA LEU A 122 4.87 5.87 7.76
C LEU A 122 3.37 5.62 7.55
N ASN A 123 2.63 5.36 8.63
CA ASN A 123 1.18 5.19 8.58
C ASN A 123 0.47 6.47 8.10
N TRP A 124 1.02 7.65 8.38
CA TRP A 124 0.50 8.93 7.88
C TRP A 124 0.95 9.24 6.45
N LEU A 125 2.12 8.74 6.05
CA LEU A 125 2.61 8.91 4.68
C LEU A 125 1.82 8.05 3.67
N ASN A 126 1.40 6.84 4.06
CA ASN A 126 0.64 5.92 3.21
C ASN A 126 -0.60 6.54 2.54
N PRO A 127 -1.51 7.24 3.26
CA PRO A 127 -2.63 7.92 2.61
C PRO A 127 -2.18 9.00 1.62
N VAL A 128 -1.12 9.75 1.93
CA VAL A 128 -0.59 10.76 0.99
C VAL A 128 -0.08 10.10 -0.29
N ILE A 129 0.69 9.02 -0.17
CA ILE A 129 1.17 8.23 -1.32
C ILE A 129 -0.01 7.71 -2.13
N GLY A 130 -1.01 7.12 -1.47
CA GLY A 130 -2.21 6.59 -2.10
C GLY A 130 -2.97 7.64 -2.91
N VAL A 131 -3.25 8.79 -2.29
CA VAL A 131 -3.94 9.91 -2.95
C VAL A 131 -3.13 10.44 -4.12
N VAL A 132 -1.87 10.79 -3.90
CA VAL A 132 -1.02 11.39 -4.94
C VAL A 132 -0.82 10.40 -6.10
N GLY A 133 -0.58 9.12 -5.81
CA GLY A 133 -0.42 8.08 -6.82
C GLY A 133 -1.69 7.90 -7.65
N VAL A 134 -2.85 7.68 -7.03
CA VAL A 134 -4.14 7.52 -7.74
C VAL A 134 -4.48 8.78 -8.53
N TRP A 135 -4.25 9.95 -7.95
CA TRP A 135 -4.42 11.22 -8.62
C TRP A 135 -3.51 11.26 -9.86
N LEU A 136 -2.18 11.13 -9.77
CA LEU A 136 -1.31 11.15 -10.96
C LEU A 136 -1.67 10.08 -12.00
N GLY A 137 -2.08 8.90 -11.56
CA GLY A 137 -2.50 7.81 -12.44
C GLY A 137 -3.79 8.09 -13.21
N SER A 138 -4.68 8.91 -12.68
CA SER A 138 -6.01 9.17 -13.27
C SER A 138 -6.06 10.30 -14.30
N ARG A 139 -4.91 10.78 -14.80
CA ARG A 139 -4.78 11.94 -15.69
C ARG A 139 -5.78 12.00 -16.87
N LYS A 140 -6.25 10.86 -17.38
CA LYS A 140 -7.22 10.81 -18.50
C LYS A 140 -8.59 11.42 -18.19
N LEU A 141 -9.01 11.44 -16.92
CA LEU A 141 -10.31 11.96 -16.49
C LEU A 141 -10.22 13.38 -15.87
N ARG A 142 -9.07 14.04 -16.05
CA ARG A 142 -8.83 15.41 -15.56
C ARG A 142 -9.15 16.50 -16.58
N ALA A 143 -9.41 16.13 -17.83
CA ALA A 143 -9.70 17.05 -18.91
C ALA A 143 -11.21 17.35 -18.97
#